data_AF-L0KQ71-F1
#
_entry.id   AF-L0KQ71-F1
#
_cell.length_a   1.000
_cell.length_b   1.000
_cell.length_c   1.000
_cell.angle_alpha   90.00
_cell.angle_beta   90.00
_cell.angle_gamma   90.00
#
_symmetry.space_group_name_H-M   'P 1'
#
loop_
_entity.id
_entity.type
_entity.pdbx_description
1 polymer ?
#
loop_
_entity_poly.entity_id
_entity_poly.type
_entity_poly.pdbx_seq_one_letter_code
_entity_poly.pdbx_strand_id
1 'polypeptide(L)'
;MSIAPNISTRTIFTLICLGGATTAASVLFPAAASADRLQRCAREGEICRLPYPAEVVYGARGRTTSRYIERNAVPCSNRVFGDPAPGKEKFCFIVKRDRDESNDDYDQPRREKWAVCAEEGEFCDFYGRKVVRYGARGRFTQDVFRNGVQCDNDAFGDPAPDQGKRCYVMQ
;
A
#
# COMPACT_ATOMS: atom_id res chain seq x y z
N MET A 1 69.29 1.52 -17.75
CA MET A 1 69.00 0.14 -17.29
C MET A 1 69.66 -0.04 -15.93
N SER A 2 68.89 -0.50 -14.92
CA SER A 2 69.34 -1.32 -13.77
C SER A 2 70.44 -0.71 -12.87
N ILE A 3 70.24 -0.32 -11.61
CA ILE A 3 70.00 -1.18 -10.43
C ILE A 3 69.93 -0.26 -9.19
N ALA A 4 68.92 -0.44 -8.33
CA ALA A 4 68.93 -0.04 -6.90
C ALA A 4 69.53 -1.21 -6.06
N PRO A 5 69.76 -1.21 -4.71
CA PRO A 5 69.23 -0.32 -3.67
C PRO A 5 70.10 -0.14 -2.37
N ASN A 6 69.48 0.50 -1.35
CA ASN A 6 69.52 0.24 0.11
C ASN A 6 70.72 0.55 1.01
N ILE A 7 70.53 1.54 1.93
CA ILE A 7 70.90 1.52 3.37
C ILE A 7 69.84 2.38 4.10
N SER A 8 68.88 1.84 4.86
CA SER A 8 68.90 1.27 6.23
C SER A 8 68.96 2.30 7.37
N THR A 9 67.82 2.44 8.06
CA THR A 9 67.58 2.79 9.49
C THR A 9 68.28 4.01 10.11
N ARG A 10 67.50 4.92 10.73
CA ARG A 10 67.09 4.91 12.16
C ARG A 10 66.86 6.34 12.72
N THR A 11 65.80 6.49 13.52
CA THR A 11 65.72 7.35 14.72
C THR A 11 64.99 8.72 14.64
N ILE A 12 63.74 8.69 15.14
CA ILE A 12 63.09 9.62 16.09
C ILE A 12 62.96 11.10 15.71
N PHE A 13 61.72 11.52 15.42
CA PHE A 13 61.21 12.83 15.80
C PHE A 13 59.89 12.66 16.57
N THR A 14 60.00 12.78 17.89
CA THR A 14 58.90 13.10 18.80
C THR A 14 58.44 14.54 18.58
N LEU A 15 57.14 14.80 18.46
CA LEU A 15 56.45 15.98 19.05
C LEU A 15 54.97 16.01 18.65
N ILE A 16 54.13 15.58 19.60
CA ILE A 16 52.93 16.26 20.10
C ILE A 16 52.31 17.30 19.15
N CYS A 17 51.20 16.93 18.51
CA CYS A 17 50.13 17.87 18.21
C CYS A 17 48.88 17.43 18.97
N LEU A 18 48.64 18.04 20.14
CA LEU A 18 47.31 18.15 20.72
C LEU A 18 46.44 18.89 19.69
N GLY A 19 45.53 18.18 19.06
CA GLY A 19 44.66 18.75 18.04
C GLY A 19 43.75 17.72 17.41
N GLY A 20 43.28 16.74 18.19
CA GLY A 20 42.18 15.87 17.76
C GLY A 20 40.87 16.64 17.81
N ALA A 21 40.66 17.56 16.87
CA ALA A 21 39.32 18.01 16.55
C ALA A 21 38.59 16.78 15.99
N THR A 22 37.84 16.08 16.85
CA THR A 22 36.86 15.10 16.40
C THR A 22 35.85 15.89 15.59
N THR A 23 36.03 15.90 14.26
CA THR A 23 34.94 16.20 13.37
C THR A 23 33.90 15.12 13.66
N ALA A 24 32.90 15.47 14.47
CA ALA A 24 31.66 14.74 14.47
C ALA A 24 31.13 14.91 13.04
N ALA A 25 31.51 13.99 12.15
CA ALA A 25 30.89 13.81 10.87
C ALA A 25 29.47 13.36 11.19
N SER A 26 28.58 14.35 11.35
CA SER A 26 27.15 14.14 11.37
C SER A 26 26.80 13.50 10.04
N VAL A 27 26.78 12.16 10.02
CA VAL A 27 26.20 11.38 8.94
C VAL A 27 24.71 11.73 8.94
N LEU A 28 24.37 12.77 8.17
CA LEU A 28 23.01 12.99 7.71
C LEU A 28 22.73 11.83 6.76
N PHE A 29 22.22 10.73 7.30
CA PHE A 29 21.58 9.70 6.49
C PHE A 29 20.46 10.41 5.73
N PRO A 30 20.50 10.46 4.39
CA PRO A 30 19.33 10.91 3.66
C PRO A 30 18.19 9.99 4.06
N ALA A 31 17.10 10.56 4.59
CA ALA A 31 15.88 9.81 4.80
C ALA A 31 15.52 9.20 3.44
N ALA A 32 15.59 7.87 3.34
CA ALA A 32 15.08 7.19 2.18
C ALA A 32 13.59 7.52 2.11
N ALA A 33 13.21 8.45 1.23
CA ALA A 33 11.83 8.68 0.90
C ALA A 33 11.31 7.35 0.35
N SER A 34 10.39 6.73 1.07
CA SER A 34 9.72 5.51 0.61
C SER A 34 9.00 5.87 -0.69
N ALA A 35 9.55 5.43 -1.82
CA ALA A 35 8.86 5.56 -3.09
C ALA A 35 7.69 4.58 -3.06
N ASP A 36 6.48 5.11 -2.88
CA ASP A 36 5.25 4.32 -3.01
C ASP A 36 5.30 3.49 -4.31
N ARG A 37 5.11 2.16 -4.21
CA ARG A 37 5.13 1.29 -5.38
C ARG A 37 3.91 1.55 -6.25
N LEU A 38 4.10 2.28 -7.35
CA LEU A 38 3.06 2.58 -8.34
C LEU A 38 2.84 1.42 -9.31
N GLN A 39 1.63 0.87 -9.33
CA GLN A 39 1.22 -0.14 -10.30
C GLN A 39 0.31 0.46 -11.37
N ARG A 40 0.72 0.45 -12.64
CA ARG A 40 -0.13 0.92 -13.75
C ARG A 40 -1.38 0.05 -13.86
N CYS A 41 -2.55 0.68 -13.99
CA CYS A 41 -3.84 0.00 -14.12
C CYS A 41 -4.63 0.37 -15.38
N ALA A 42 -4.39 1.53 -16.00
CA ALA A 42 -5.13 1.98 -17.18
C ALA A 42 -4.35 3.04 -17.98
N ARG A 43 -4.59 3.09 -19.29
CA ARG A 43 -4.24 4.27 -20.12
C ARG A 43 -5.27 5.38 -19.95
N GLU A 44 -4.90 6.60 -20.34
CA GLU A 44 -5.85 7.72 -20.43
C GLU A 44 -7.05 7.35 -21.33
N GLY A 45 -8.26 7.56 -20.81
CA GLY A 45 -9.52 7.19 -21.45
C GLY A 45 -10.06 5.80 -21.05
N GLU A 46 -9.24 4.93 -20.47
CA GLU A 46 -9.67 3.59 -20.02
C GLU A 46 -10.21 3.59 -18.59
N ILE A 47 -10.74 2.44 -18.16
CA ILE A 47 -11.21 2.23 -16.79
C ILE A 47 -10.11 1.54 -15.97
N CYS A 48 -9.64 2.20 -14.92
CA CYS A 48 -8.79 1.58 -13.91
C CYS A 48 -9.68 0.81 -12.92
N ARG A 49 -9.55 -0.52 -12.87
CA ARG A 49 -10.25 -1.36 -11.89
C ARG A 49 -9.40 -1.49 -10.63
N LEU A 50 -10.01 -1.21 -9.49
CA LEU A 50 -9.37 -1.25 -8.19
C LEU A 50 -9.72 -2.56 -7.47
N PRO A 51 -8.74 -3.33 -7.01
CA PRO A 51 -8.97 -4.55 -6.23
C PRO A 51 -9.36 -4.26 -4.77
N TYR A 52 -9.17 -3.02 -4.31
CA TYR A 52 -9.54 -2.49 -3.00
C TYR A 52 -9.57 -0.96 -3.07
N PRO A 53 -10.20 -0.27 -2.11
CA PRO A 53 -10.07 1.17 -1.97
C PRO A 53 -8.60 1.61 -1.95
N ALA A 54 -8.18 2.47 -2.87
CA ALA A 54 -6.79 2.87 -3.00
C ALA A 54 -6.63 4.29 -3.55
N GLU A 55 -5.44 4.85 -3.35
CA GLU A 55 -5.01 6.05 -4.05
C GLU A 55 -4.66 5.73 -5.50
N VAL A 56 -5.26 6.48 -6.41
CA VAL A 56 -4.99 6.42 -7.85
C VAL A 56 -4.26 7.68 -8.25
N VAL A 57 -3.05 7.50 -8.77
CA VAL A 57 -2.21 8.54 -9.34
C VAL A 57 -2.44 8.59 -10.84
N TYR A 58 -2.69 9.78 -11.37
CA TYR A 58 -2.87 10.06 -12.78
C TYR A 58 -1.81 11.03 -13.25
N GLY A 59 -1.12 10.75 -14.35
CA GLY A 59 -0.17 11.69 -14.92
C GLY A 59 0.88 11.08 -15.84
N ALA A 60 1.90 11.87 -16.13
CA ALA A 60 2.97 11.51 -17.06
C ALA A 60 4.29 12.22 -16.70
N ARG A 61 5.42 11.51 -16.86
CA ARG A 61 6.78 12.05 -16.71
C ARG A 61 6.98 12.87 -15.42
N GLY A 62 6.50 12.35 -14.29
CA GLY A 62 6.63 12.99 -12.97
C GLY A 62 5.65 14.14 -12.69
N ARG A 63 4.81 14.53 -13.66
CA ARG A 63 3.69 15.47 -13.42
C ARG A 63 2.42 14.68 -13.15
N THR A 64 1.98 14.67 -11.91
CA THR A 64 0.88 13.82 -11.45
C THR A 64 -0.10 14.55 -10.55
N THR A 65 -1.30 14.01 -10.50
CA THR A 65 -2.36 14.32 -9.53
C THR A 65 -2.84 12.99 -8.96
N SER A 66 -3.44 12.99 -7.78
CA SER A 66 -3.94 11.75 -7.18
C SER A 66 -5.29 11.95 -6.49
N ARG A 67 -6.04 10.85 -6.37
CA ARG A 67 -7.29 10.79 -5.59
C ARG A 67 -7.44 9.43 -4.94
N TYR A 68 -7.96 9.42 -3.71
CA TYR A 68 -8.40 8.20 -3.08
C TYR A 68 -9.78 7.77 -3.61
N ILE A 69 -9.88 6.52 -4.05
CA ILE A 69 -11.09 5.97 -4.66
C ILE A 69 -11.62 4.83 -3.78
N GLU A 70 -12.83 4.99 -3.24
CA GLU A 70 -13.47 3.96 -2.40
C GLU A 70 -14.18 2.86 -3.20
N ARG A 71 -14.48 3.11 -4.48
CA ARG A 71 -15.18 2.16 -5.36
C ARG A 71 -14.22 1.26 -6.13
N ASN A 72 -14.73 0.19 -6.72
CA ASN A 72 -13.96 -0.81 -7.46
C ASN A 72 -13.50 -0.40 -8.87
N ALA A 73 -13.85 0.79 -9.36
CA ALA A 73 -13.42 1.27 -10.68
C ALA A 73 -13.42 2.79 -10.79
N VAL A 74 -12.49 3.35 -11.57
CA VAL A 74 -12.43 4.79 -11.87
C VAL A 74 -12.06 5.04 -13.33
N PRO A 75 -12.74 5.97 -14.03
CA PRO A 75 -12.29 6.43 -15.34
C PRO A 75 -10.94 7.15 -15.23
N CYS A 76 -9.95 6.66 -15.97
CA CYS A 76 -8.63 7.25 -16.03
C CYS A 76 -8.63 8.47 -16.96
N SER A 77 -9.03 9.65 -16.47
CA SER A 77 -9.25 10.80 -17.34
C SER A 77 -9.09 12.15 -16.65
N ASN A 78 -8.85 13.18 -17.48
CA ASN A 78 -8.83 14.58 -17.07
C ASN A 78 -10.11 15.02 -16.36
N ARG A 79 -11.27 14.43 -16.70
CA ARG A 79 -12.55 14.75 -16.04
C ARG A 79 -12.55 14.36 -14.56
N VAL A 80 -11.89 13.26 -14.21
CA VAL A 80 -11.86 12.77 -12.82
C VAL A 80 -10.73 13.42 -12.03
N PHE A 81 -9.56 13.56 -12.65
CA PHE A 81 -8.33 13.88 -11.94
C PHE A 81 -7.80 15.31 -12.20
N GLY A 82 -8.30 16.00 -13.23
CA GLY A 82 -7.65 17.18 -13.82
C GLY A 82 -6.55 16.78 -14.79
N ASP A 83 -5.96 17.74 -15.53
CA ASP A 83 -4.84 17.48 -16.44
C ASP A 83 -3.50 17.94 -15.83
N PRO A 84 -2.74 17.03 -15.19
CA PRO A 84 -1.44 17.37 -14.61
C PRO A 84 -0.34 17.50 -15.68
N ALA A 85 -0.53 16.95 -16.87
CA ALA A 85 0.49 16.89 -17.92
C ALA A 85 -0.13 17.16 -19.31
N PRO A 86 -0.46 18.43 -19.62
CA PRO A 86 -1.08 18.79 -20.88
C PRO A 86 -0.23 18.39 -22.10
N GLY A 87 -0.90 17.86 -23.12
CA GLY A 87 -0.24 17.41 -24.37
C GLY A 87 0.65 16.17 -24.20
N LYS A 88 0.55 15.47 -23.06
CA LYS A 88 1.21 14.18 -22.83
C LYS A 88 0.17 13.10 -22.58
N GLU A 89 0.44 11.91 -23.09
CA GLU A 89 -0.34 10.71 -22.75
C GLU A 89 -0.13 10.39 -21.27
N LYS A 90 -1.23 10.31 -20.54
CA LYS A 90 -1.22 10.04 -19.10
C LYS A 90 -1.66 8.61 -18.82
N PHE A 91 -1.26 8.12 -17.66
CA PHE A 91 -1.62 6.77 -17.20
C PHE A 91 -2.11 6.86 -15.77
N CYS A 92 -2.97 5.91 -15.40
CA CYS A 92 -3.36 5.72 -14.02
C CYS A 92 -2.52 4.62 -13.38
N PHE A 93 -2.14 4.86 -12.13
CA PHE A 93 -1.39 3.95 -11.28
C PHE A 93 -2.10 3.83 -9.94
N ILE A 94 -2.19 2.62 -9.40
CA ILE A 94 -2.64 2.36 -8.04
C ILE A 94 -1.40 2.41 -7.13
N VAL A 95 -1.47 3.18 -6.05
CA VAL A 95 -0.46 3.16 -4.98
C VAL A 95 -0.59 1.84 -4.23
N LYS A 96 0.41 0.95 -4.36
CA LYS A 96 0.51 -0.25 -3.52
C LYS A 96 1.23 0.15 -2.24
N ARG A 97 0.56 0.00 -1.09
CA ARG A 97 1.23 0.10 0.21
C ARG A 97 2.07 -1.15 0.37
N ASP A 98 3.39 -1.00 0.39
CA ASP A 98 4.32 -2.11 0.54
C ASP A 98 4.10 -2.78 1.90
N ARG A 99 3.34 -3.87 1.91
CA ARG A 99 3.56 -4.95 2.87
C ARG A 99 4.34 -6.02 2.11
N ASP A 100 5.65 -5.94 2.30
CA ASP A 100 6.69 -6.94 2.03
C ASP A 100 6.71 -7.54 0.62
N GLU A 101 7.77 -7.18 -0.11
CA GLU A 101 8.24 -7.89 -1.29
C GLU A 101 8.28 -9.40 -1.03
N SER A 102 7.40 -10.15 -1.67
CA SER A 102 7.73 -11.51 -2.07
C SER A 102 7.10 -11.83 -3.42
N ASN A 103 8.02 -11.97 -4.39
CA ASN A 103 7.96 -12.72 -5.64
C ASN A 103 6.74 -12.54 -6.55
N ASP A 104 7.03 -12.08 -7.77
CA ASP A 104 6.11 -12.11 -8.89
C ASP A 104 5.74 -13.58 -9.20
N ASP A 105 4.49 -13.95 -8.95
CA ASP A 105 3.87 -15.13 -9.59
C ASP A 105 2.38 -14.88 -9.80
N TYR A 106 1.89 -15.41 -10.92
CA TYR A 106 0.71 -14.99 -11.66
C TYR A 106 -0.61 -14.98 -10.85
N ASP A 107 -1.48 -14.04 -11.23
CA ASP A 107 -2.95 -14.14 -11.17
C ASP A 107 -3.52 -14.94 -9.99
N GLN A 108 -3.31 -14.44 -8.77
CA GLN A 108 -4.16 -14.82 -7.65
C GLN A 108 -5.21 -13.73 -7.48
N PRO A 109 -6.50 -14.00 -7.80
CA PRO A 109 -7.56 -13.13 -7.29
C PRO A 109 -7.34 -13.09 -5.78
N ARG A 110 -7.08 -11.88 -5.26
CA ARG A 110 -6.90 -11.69 -3.82
C ARG A 110 -8.11 -12.33 -3.17
N ARG A 111 -7.91 -13.49 -2.55
CA ARG A 111 -8.95 -14.16 -1.79
C ARG A 111 -9.39 -13.12 -0.78
N GLU A 112 -10.58 -12.55 -0.98
CA GLU A 112 -11.14 -11.58 -0.06
C GLU A 112 -10.99 -12.19 1.33
N LYS A 113 -10.13 -11.58 2.15
CA LYS A 113 -9.77 -12.18 3.42
C LYS A 113 -10.83 -11.77 4.41
N TRP A 114 -11.81 -12.64 4.56
CA TRP A 114 -12.91 -12.48 5.49
C TRP A 114 -12.47 -12.97 6.87
N ALA A 115 -12.48 -12.09 7.87
CA ALA A 115 -12.26 -12.46 9.26
C ALA A 115 -13.60 -12.65 9.95
N VAL A 116 -13.79 -13.77 10.66
CA VAL A 116 -14.96 -13.95 11.53
C VAL A 116 -14.99 -12.83 12.55
N CYS A 117 -16.15 -12.20 12.71
CA CYS A 117 -16.35 -11.09 13.61
C CYS A 117 -17.27 -11.45 14.79
N ALA A 118 -18.39 -12.13 14.49
CA ALA A 118 -19.43 -12.45 15.45
C ALA A 118 -20.24 -13.67 14.99
N GLU A 119 -20.79 -14.43 15.94
CA GLU A 119 -21.81 -15.44 15.66
C GLU A 119 -23.19 -14.76 15.45
N GLU A 120 -24.15 -15.48 14.86
CA GLU A 120 -25.53 -14.99 14.70
C GLU A 120 -26.14 -14.61 16.06
N GLY A 121 -26.68 -13.40 16.14
CA GLY A 121 -27.24 -12.80 17.35
C GLY A 121 -26.24 -12.00 18.19
N GLU A 122 -24.94 -12.01 17.87
CA GLU A 122 -23.92 -11.23 18.58
C GLU A 122 -23.62 -9.89 17.90
N PHE A 123 -22.98 -8.98 18.63
CA PHE A 123 -22.55 -7.69 18.07
C PHE A 123 -21.15 -7.81 17.46
N CYS A 124 -21.02 -7.49 16.18
CA CYS A 124 -19.75 -7.42 15.47
C CYS A 124 -19.14 -6.02 15.64
N ASP A 125 -18.19 -5.86 16.57
CA ASP A 125 -17.51 -4.59 16.82
C ASP A 125 -16.28 -4.42 15.91
N PHE A 126 -16.17 -3.25 15.28
CA PHE A 126 -15.01 -2.85 14.49
C PHE A 126 -14.99 -1.34 14.34
N TYR A 127 -13.82 -0.75 14.07
CA TYR A 127 -13.69 0.69 13.89
C TYR A 127 -13.75 1.13 12.42
N GLY A 128 -14.33 2.30 12.18
CA GLY A 128 -14.39 2.91 10.85
C GLY A 128 -15.46 2.27 9.96
N ARG A 129 -15.36 2.51 8.65
CA ARG A 129 -16.27 1.92 7.65
C ARG A 129 -15.69 0.58 7.17
N LYS A 130 -16.49 -0.48 7.23
CA LYS A 130 -16.09 -1.82 6.79
C LYS A 130 -17.21 -2.47 5.97
N VAL A 131 -16.82 -3.29 5.00
CA VAL A 131 -17.75 -4.24 4.37
C VAL A 131 -17.89 -5.42 5.31
N VAL A 132 -19.13 -5.74 5.66
CA VAL A 132 -19.49 -6.88 6.50
C VAL A 132 -20.37 -7.79 5.69
N ARG A 133 -20.12 -9.10 5.78
CA ARG A 133 -21.03 -10.11 5.23
C ARG A 133 -21.60 -10.98 6.32
N TYR A 134 -22.85 -11.38 6.16
CA TYR A 134 -23.58 -12.27 7.05
C TYR A 134 -24.06 -13.47 6.26
N GLY A 135 -23.89 -14.68 6.77
CA GLY A 135 -24.35 -15.89 6.09
C GLY A 135 -23.59 -17.16 6.44
N ALA A 136 -23.87 -18.22 5.68
CA ALA A 136 -23.33 -19.56 5.91
C ALA A 136 -23.22 -20.35 4.59
N ARG A 137 -22.28 -21.31 4.54
CA ARG A 137 -22.14 -22.29 3.44
C ARG A 137 -22.14 -21.68 2.03
N GLY A 138 -21.48 -20.54 1.85
CA GLY A 138 -21.37 -19.86 0.55
C GLY A 138 -22.53 -18.92 0.21
N ARG A 139 -23.58 -18.84 1.03
CA ARG A 139 -24.70 -17.91 0.86
C ARG A 139 -24.55 -16.75 1.83
N PHE A 140 -24.37 -15.54 1.31
CA PHE A 140 -24.08 -14.34 2.10
C PHE A 140 -24.83 -13.12 1.57
N THR A 141 -25.31 -12.28 2.48
CA THR A 141 -25.64 -10.87 2.22
C THR A 141 -24.48 -10.00 2.68
N GLN A 142 -24.19 -8.91 1.97
CA GLN A 142 -23.11 -7.98 2.33
C GLN A 142 -23.62 -6.54 2.34
N ASP A 143 -23.12 -5.75 3.27
CA ASP A 143 -23.37 -4.31 3.32
C ASP A 143 -22.20 -3.58 4.01
N VAL A 144 -22.22 -2.26 4.02
CA VAL A 144 -21.19 -1.39 4.60
C VAL A 144 -21.72 -0.73 5.87
N PHE A 145 -21.06 -1.03 6.98
CA PHE A 145 -21.40 -0.49 8.29
C PHE A 145 -20.27 0.36 8.85
N ARG A 146 -20.59 1.17 9.87
CA ARG A 146 -19.63 2.03 10.56
C ARG A 146 -19.66 1.76 12.04
N ASN A 147 -18.49 1.51 12.62
CA ASN A 147 -18.31 1.31 14.07
C ASN A 147 -19.07 0.09 14.63
N GLY A 148 -19.24 -0.96 13.84
CA GLY A 148 -19.92 -2.19 14.24
C GLY A 148 -21.30 -2.40 13.61
N VAL A 149 -21.86 -3.59 13.83
CA VAL A 149 -23.20 -4.00 13.38
C VAL A 149 -23.71 -5.20 14.18
N GLN A 150 -25.02 -5.25 14.40
CA GLN A 150 -25.68 -6.44 14.96
C GLN A 150 -25.66 -7.59 13.93
N CYS A 151 -25.20 -8.77 14.33
CA CYS A 151 -25.03 -9.90 13.42
C CYS A 151 -26.31 -10.74 13.30
N ASP A 152 -27.35 -10.20 12.66
CA ASP A 152 -28.65 -10.88 12.59
C ASP A 152 -29.41 -10.65 11.27
N ASN A 153 -30.58 -11.28 11.19
CA ASN A 153 -31.48 -11.18 10.05
C ASN A 153 -32.13 -9.79 9.92
N ASP A 154 -32.17 -8.98 10.99
CA ASP A 154 -32.74 -7.63 10.92
C ASP A 154 -31.79 -6.67 10.21
N ALA A 155 -30.48 -6.79 10.46
CA ALA A 155 -29.46 -5.97 9.82
C ALA A 155 -29.16 -6.37 8.36
N PHE A 156 -29.30 -7.65 7.99
CA PHE A 156 -28.84 -8.18 6.70
C PHE A 156 -29.90 -8.95 5.88
N GLY A 157 -31.08 -9.23 6.44
CA GLY A 157 -31.96 -10.28 5.93
C GLY A 157 -31.41 -11.69 6.16
N ASP A 158 -32.15 -12.73 5.73
CA ASP A 158 -31.71 -14.13 5.89
C ASP A 158 -31.22 -14.74 4.55
N PRO A 159 -29.89 -14.76 4.30
CA PRO A 159 -29.32 -15.36 3.10
C PRO A 159 -29.28 -16.90 3.13
N ALA A 160 -29.37 -17.51 4.31
CA ALA A 160 -29.23 -18.95 4.51
C ALA A 160 -30.19 -19.47 5.61
N PRO A 161 -31.49 -19.64 5.26
CA PRO A 161 -32.48 -20.16 6.19
C PRO A 161 -32.10 -21.53 6.75
N ASP A 162 -32.51 -21.80 8.00
CA ASP A 162 -32.24 -23.03 8.74
C ASP A 162 -30.74 -23.35 8.95
N GLN A 163 -29.86 -22.37 8.75
CA GLN A 163 -28.42 -22.49 9.01
C GLN A 163 -27.97 -21.44 10.02
N GLY A 164 -27.07 -21.85 10.92
CA GLY A 164 -26.34 -20.92 11.77
C GLY A 164 -25.41 -20.07 10.93
N LYS A 165 -25.62 -18.76 10.96
CA LYS A 165 -24.87 -17.77 10.18
C LYS A 165 -23.82 -17.10 11.06
N ARG A 166 -22.87 -16.42 10.41
CA ARG A 166 -21.82 -15.63 11.08
C ARG A 166 -21.58 -14.36 10.32
N CYS A 167 -21.10 -13.35 11.02
CA CYS A 167 -20.61 -12.12 10.41
C CYS A 167 -19.12 -12.20 10.15
N TYR A 168 -18.72 -11.64 9.03
CA TYR A 168 -17.33 -11.53 8.65
C TYR A 168 -17.03 -10.12 8.18
N VAL A 169 -15.91 -9.57 8.62
CA VAL A 169 -15.41 -8.26 8.19
C VAL A 169 -14.35 -8.46 7.12
N MET A 170 -14.45 -7.68 6.04
CA MET A 170 -13.42 -7.64 4.99
C MET A 170 -12.14 -6.99 5.55
N GLN A 171 -11.02 -7.72 5.50
CA GLN A 171 -9.70 -7.25 5.94
C GLN A 171 -9.01 -6.39 4.90
#